data_AF-A0A923SVM5-F1
#
_entry.id   AF-A0A923SVM5-F1
#
_cell.length_a   1.000
_cell.length_b   1.000
_cell.length_c   1.000
_cell.angle_alpha   90.00
_cell.angle_beta   90.00
_cell.angle_gamma   90.00
#
_symmetry.space_group_name_H-M   'P 1'
#
loop_
_entity.id
_entity.type
_entity.pdbx_description
1 polymer ?
#
loop_
_entity_poly.entity_id
_entity_poly.type
_entity_poly.pdbx_seq_one_letter_code
_entity_poly.pdbx_strand_id
1 'polypeptide(L)'
;MAGNLTQNKQMRFENPAGSRQISERAYNLIIGGTLLYGFAVNAFMIQVFEGAFDNMNQWGLLIGYIVCIIIGAVLTRSQSGFISFVGYNFIVVPLGVMLTILLPYYGSERVFDAVVITGIITLLMMIAAGAFPHIFLKMGRALFFTLIAVFVVELFCVFVMGRDFAVIDYVVVLLFSGYIGYDWARANVYPRTVNNAIDSAVDLYMDIINIFIRILSILNRQ
;
A
#
# COMPACT_ATOMS: atom_id res chain seq x y z
N MET A 1 -22.03 12.26 -28.83
CA MET A 1 -21.69 12.26 -27.39
C MET A 1 -20.81 11.08 -26.94
N ALA A 2 -20.51 10.10 -27.80
CA ALA A 2 -19.61 8.98 -27.46
C ALA A 2 -18.09 9.28 -27.67
N GLY A 3 -17.73 10.41 -28.28
CA GLY A 3 -16.32 10.76 -28.58
C GLY A 3 -15.51 11.27 -27.39
N ASN A 4 -16.16 11.88 -26.39
CA ASN A 4 -15.46 12.52 -25.27
C ASN A 4 -15.06 11.54 -24.14
N LEU A 5 -15.71 10.37 -24.06
CA LEU A 5 -15.42 9.36 -23.04
C LEU A 5 -14.13 8.58 -23.35
N THR A 6 -13.74 8.47 -24.62
CA THR A 6 -12.50 7.81 -25.07
C THR A 6 -11.28 8.72 -24.90
N GLN A 7 -11.44 10.03 -25.11
CA GLN A 7 -10.39 11.03 -24.89
C GLN A 7 -9.97 11.14 -23.41
N ASN A 8 -10.93 11.10 -22.48
CA ASN A 8 -10.61 11.18 -21.04
C ASN A 8 -9.83 9.96 -20.50
N LYS A 9 -9.93 8.79 -21.15
CA LYS A 9 -9.11 7.62 -20.83
C LYS A 9 -7.70 7.72 -21.43
N GLN A 10 -7.51 8.45 -22.52
CA GLN A 10 -6.20 8.67 -23.14
C GLN A 10 -5.35 9.70 -22.37
N MET A 11 -5.96 10.68 -21.71
CA MET A 11 -5.25 11.65 -20.86
C MET A 11 -4.54 11.05 -19.62
N ARG A 12 -4.82 9.79 -19.26
CA ARG A 12 -4.05 9.06 -18.22
C ARG A 12 -2.71 8.51 -18.73
N PHE A 13 -2.56 8.40 -20.05
CA PHE A 13 -1.35 7.93 -20.73
C PHE A 13 -0.55 9.06 -21.37
N GLU A 14 -1.09 10.28 -21.38
CA GLU A 14 -0.38 11.45 -21.86
C GLU A 14 0.47 12.03 -20.74
N ASN A 15 1.74 12.27 -21.07
CA ASN A 15 2.67 13.05 -20.27
C ASN A 15 2.00 14.40 -19.97
N PRO A 16 1.63 14.74 -18.71
CA PRO A 16 1.08 16.06 -18.42
C PRO A 16 2.09 17.08 -18.94
N ALA A 17 1.62 17.96 -19.82
CA ALA A 17 2.48 18.87 -20.58
C ALA A 17 3.48 19.57 -19.65
N GLY A 18 4.75 19.13 -19.69
CA GLY A 18 5.82 19.63 -18.82
C GLY A 18 6.53 18.61 -17.91
N SER A 19 6.03 17.37 -17.74
CA SER A 19 6.77 16.38 -16.93
C SER A 19 7.95 15.77 -17.68
N ARG A 20 9.15 15.94 -17.12
CA ARG A 20 10.39 15.37 -17.64
C ARG A 20 10.37 13.85 -17.48
N GLN A 21 10.36 13.14 -18.59
CA GLN A 21 10.53 11.69 -18.56
C GLN A 21 11.93 11.35 -18.05
N ILE A 22 12.00 10.39 -17.15
CA ILE A 22 13.24 9.89 -16.56
C ILE A 22 13.59 8.51 -17.12
N SER A 23 14.84 8.10 -16.96
CA SER A 23 15.26 6.77 -17.36
C SER A 23 14.53 5.69 -16.55
N GLU A 24 14.37 4.51 -17.13
CA GLU A 24 13.74 3.37 -16.45
C GLU A 24 14.43 3.01 -15.13
N ARG A 25 15.76 3.06 -15.13
CA ARG A 25 16.56 2.83 -13.91
C ARG A 25 16.25 3.87 -12.85
N ALA A 26 16.20 5.15 -13.21
CA ALA A 26 15.87 6.22 -12.27
C ALA A 26 14.43 6.08 -11.75
N TYR A 27 13.48 5.70 -12.60
CA TYR A 27 12.09 5.46 -12.23
C TYR A 27 11.96 4.34 -11.19
N ASN A 28 12.55 3.17 -11.46
CA ASN A 28 12.52 2.04 -10.54
C ASN A 28 13.29 2.32 -9.24
N LEU A 29 14.39 3.07 -9.31
CA LEU A 29 15.14 3.51 -8.11
C LEU A 29 14.32 4.49 -7.26
N ILE A 30 13.53 5.37 -7.85
CA ILE A 30 12.64 6.26 -7.09
C ILE A 30 11.56 5.43 -6.41
N ILE A 31 10.91 4.49 -7.11
CA ILE A 31 9.91 3.60 -6.48
C ILE A 31 10.52 2.88 -5.28
N GLY A 32 11.63 2.17 -5.49
CA GLY A 32 12.30 1.42 -4.43
C GLY A 32 12.80 2.32 -3.29
N GLY A 33 13.37 3.48 -3.61
CA GLY A 33 13.84 4.46 -2.63
C GLY A 33 12.71 5.03 -1.78
N THR A 34 11.56 5.35 -2.39
CA THR A 34 10.37 5.84 -1.67
C THR A 34 9.76 4.76 -0.78
N LEU A 35 9.73 3.50 -1.23
CA LEU A 35 9.32 2.36 -0.39
C LEU A 35 10.23 2.19 0.83
N LEU A 36 11.55 2.10 0.60
CA LEU A 36 12.55 1.95 1.67
C LEU A 36 12.49 3.12 2.65
N TYR A 37 12.30 4.34 2.17
CA TYR A 37 12.08 5.51 3.03
C TYR A 37 10.85 5.33 3.92
N GLY A 38 9.71 4.91 3.37
CA GLY A 38 8.48 4.70 4.15
C GLY A 38 8.65 3.63 5.24
N PHE A 39 9.31 2.52 4.92
CA PHE A 39 9.62 1.48 5.89
C PHE A 39 10.61 1.96 6.96
N ALA A 40 11.62 2.73 6.58
CA ALA A 40 12.60 3.30 7.52
C ALA A 40 11.92 4.31 8.47
N VAL A 41 11.01 5.15 7.98
CA VAL A 41 10.22 6.06 8.81
C VAL A 41 9.37 5.28 9.80
N ASN A 42 8.65 4.24 9.36
CA ASN A 42 7.87 3.40 10.27
C ASN A 42 8.74 2.73 11.33
N ALA A 43 9.86 2.11 10.93
CA ALA A 43 10.79 1.46 11.85
C ALA A 43 11.36 2.45 12.89
N PHE A 44 11.74 3.66 12.43
CA PHE A 44 12.16 4.74 13.32
C PHE A 44 11.06 5.15 14.29
N MET A 45 9.82 5.31 13.80
CA MET A 45 8.70 5.71 14.65
C MET A 45 8.37 4.68 15.72
N ILE A 46 8.44 3.39 15.39
CA ILE A 46 8.23 2.28 16.33
C ILE A 46 9.26 2.34 17.46
N GLN A 47 10.53 2.59 17.14
CA GLN A 47 11.61 2.65 18.13
C GLN A 47 11.60 3.92 18.99
N VAL A 48 11.27 5.07 18.41
CA VAL A 48 11.41 6.37 19.08
C VAL A 48 10.15 6.78 19.84
N PHE A 49 8.97 6.41 19.33
CA PHE A 49 7.68 6.82 19.90
C PHE A 49 6.94 5.68 20.61
N GLU A 50 7.65 4.62 21.00
CA GLU A 50 7.08 3.52 21.79
C GLU A 50 6.36 4.05 23.04
N GLY A 51 5.10 3.65 23.23
CA GLY A 51 4.25 4.09 24.34
C GLY A 51 3.73 5.54 24.25
N ALA A 52 4.16 6.34 23.27
CA ALA A 52 3.79 7.76 23.18
C ALA A 52 2.30 7.98 22.88
N PHE A 53 1.64 6.99 22.27
CA PHE A 53 0.27 7.11 21.77
C PHE A 53 -0.75 6.23 22.52
N ASP A 54 -0.32 5.48 23.54
CA ASP A 54 -1.14 4.48 24.25
C ASP A 54 -2.37 5.08 24.95
N ASN A 55 -2.27 6.35 25.36
CA ASN A 55 -3.35 7.05 26.06
C ASN A 55 -4.27 7.85 25.13
N MET A 56 -4.05 7.79 23.81
CA MET A 56 -4.91 8.51 22.87
C MET A 56 -6.27 7.84 22.73
N ASN A 57 -7.31 8.67 22.59
CA ASN A 57 -8.66 8.17 22.30
C ASN A 57 -8.68 7.39 20.98
N GLN A 58 -9.04 6.11 21.03
CA GLN A 58 -9.10 5.21 19.89
C GLN A 58 -9.95 5.75 18.72
N TRP A 59 -11.08 6.40 19.02
CA TRP A 59 -11.92 7.02 17.98
C TRP A 59 -11.25 8.24 17.35
N GLY A 60 -10.54 9.03 18.14
CA GLY A 60 -9.77 10.18 17.64
C GLY A 60 -8.61 9.74 16.74
N LEU A 61 -7.91 8.67 17.12
CA LEU A 61 -6.87 8.04 16.32
C LEU A 61 -7.41 7.53 14.98
N LEU A 62 -8.54 6.81 15.00
CA LEU A 62 -9.16 6.27 13.78
C LEU A 62 -9.64 7.37 12.83
N ILE A 63 -10.31 8.40 13.35
CA ILE A 63 -10.76 9.54 12.54
C ILE A 63 -9.56 10.30 11.98
N GLY A 64 -8.55 10.58 12.81
CA GLY A 64 -7.32 11.26 12.39
C GLY A 64 -6.59 10.51 11.28
N TYR A 65 -6.47 9.19 11.43
CA TYR A 65 -5.89 8.31 10.42
C TYR A 65 -6.65 8.38 9.08
N ILE A 66 -7.97 8.26 9.10
CA ILE A 66 -8.81 8.36 7.89
C ILE A 66 -8.63 9.72 7.22
N VAL A 67 -8.64 10.81 7.99
CA VAL A 67 -8.42 12.17 7.47
C VAL A 67 -7.05 12.30 6.82
N CYS A 68 -5.99 11.83 7.47
CA CYS A 68 -4.64 11.89 6.91
C CYS A 68 -4.53 11.07 5.61
N ILE A 69 -5.11 9.87 5.56
CA ILE A 69 -5.12 9.07 4.32
C ILE A 69 -5.85 9.78 3.19
N ILE A 70 -7.01 10.40 3.46
CA ILE A 70 -7.75 11.15 2.43
C ILE A 70 -6.92 12.32 1.90
N ILE A 71 -6.29 13.09 2.81
CA ILE A 71 -5.40 14.21 2.43
C ILE A 71 -4.23 13.66 1.61
N GLY A 72 -3.57 12.59 2.07
CA GLY A 72 -2.47 11.95 1.37
C GLY A 72 -2.85 11.52 -0.04
N ALA A 73 -3.98 10.81 -0.20
CA ALA A 73 -4.49 10.34 -1.48
C ALA A 73 -4.88 11.46 -2.47
N VAL A 74 -5.22 12.65 -1.96
CA VAL A 74 -5.46 13.84 -2.79
C VAL A 74 -4.14 14.48 -3.21
N LEU A 75 -3.19 14.61 -2.28
CA LEU A 75 -1.89 15.25 -2.51
C LEU A 75 -0.98 14.42 -3.44
N THR A 76 -1.03 13.08 -3.37
CA THR A 76 -0.27 12.19 -4.26
C THR A 76 -0.58 12.45 -5.74
N ARG A 77 -1.84 12.76 -6.06
CA ARG A 77 -2.30 13.09 -7.42
C ARG A 77 -1.82 14.45 -7.97
N SER A 78 -0.96 15.16 -7.24
CA SER A 78 -0.40 16.44 -7.68
C SER A 78 0.54 16.28 -8.87
N GLN A 79 0.67 17.34 -9.66
CA GLN A 79 1.63 17.43 -10.77
C GLN A 79 3.06 17.74 -10.30
N SER A 80 3.26 18.02 -9.01
CA SER A 80 4.58 18.28 -8.42
C SER A 80 5.02 17.10 -7.57
N GLY A 81 6.18 16.50 -7.89
CA GLY A 81 6.69 15.34 -7.16
C GLY A 81 6.97 15.61 -5.69
N PHE A 82 7.31 16.86 -5.33
CA PHE A 82 7.43 17.25 -3.93
C PHE A 82 6.09 17.17 -3.20
N ILE A 83 5.00 17.66 -3.81
CA ILE A 83 3.66 17.61 -3.22
C ILE A 83 3.19 16.15 -3.13
N SER A 84 3.48 15.32 -4.15
CA SER A 84 3.17 13.89 -4.08
C SER A 84 3.92 13.18 -2.95
N PHE A 85 5.19 13.55 -2.71
CA PHE A 85 5.97 13.03 -1.59
C PHE A 85 5.45 13.48 -0.22
N VAL A 86 4.98 14.72 -0.11
CA VAL A 86 4.26 15.19 1.09
C VAL A 86 2.99 14.36 1.28
N GLY A 87 2.22 14.12 0.21
CA GLY A 87 1.05 13.24 0.24
C GLY A 87 1.36 11.83 0.71
N TYR A 88 2.49 11.26 0.28
CA TYR A 88 2.97 9.97 0.76
C TYR A 88 3.24 9.97 2.28
N ASN A 89 3.82 11.03 2.84
CA ASN A 89 4.03 11.13 4.29
C ASN A 89 2.72 11.21 5.09
N PHE A 90 1.67 11.79 4.52
CA PHE A 90 0.31 11.75 5.09
C PHE A 90 -0.31 10.35 5.11
N ILE A 91 0.32 9.37 4.48
CA ILE A 91 -0.06 7.95 4.54
C ILE A 91 0.89 7.19 5.47
N VAL A 92 2.20 7.36 5.29
CA VAL A 92 3.25 6.67 6.05
C VAL A 92 3.19 7.00 7.53
N VAL A 93 3.16 8.29 7.90
CA VAL A 93 3.28 8.71 9.30
C VAL A 93 2.09 8.24 10.16
N PRO A 94 0.82 8.43 9.75
CA PRO A 94 -0.32 7.91 10.52
C PRO A 94 -0.31 6.39 10.64
N LEU A 95 0.16 5.68 9.60
CA LEU A 95 0.31 4.23 9.65
C LEU A 95 1.43 3.82 10.62
N GLY A 96 2.54 4.56 10.66
CA GLY A 96 3.60 4.42 11.65
C GLY A 96 3.07 4.56 13.08
N VAL A 97 2.20 5.55 13.35
CA VAL A 97 1.51 5.68 14.65
C VAL A 97 0.70 4.43 14.98
N MET A 98 -0.07 3.90 14.03
CA MET A 98 -0.84 2.66 14.24
C MET A 98 0.06 1.47 14.54
N LEU A 99 1.18 1.35 13.83
CA LEU A 99 2.16 0.28 14.05
C LEU A 99 2.85 0.39 15.41
N THR A 100 3.16 1.60 15.88
CA THR A 100 3.73 1.82 17.22
C THR A 100 2.78 1.36 18.33
N ILE A 101 1.46 1.48 18.14
CA ILE A 101 0.45 0.98 19.09
C ILE A 101 0.28 -0.54 18.94
N LEU A 102 0.29 -1.04 17.70
CA LEU A 102 -0.03 -2.44 17.40
C LEU A 102 1.11 -3.40 17.72
N LEU A 103 2.35 -3.06 17.36
CA LEU A 103 3.50 -3.98 17.39
C LEU A 103 3.94 -4.41 18.80
N PRO A 104 3.83 -3.61 19.87
CA PRO A 104 4.17 -4.06 21.23
C PRO A 104 3.35 -5.27 21.69
N TYR A 105 2.18 -5.51 21.11
CA TYR A 105 1.37 -6.70 21.39
C TYR A 105 1.90 -7.98 20.73
N TYR A 106 2.91 -7.87 19.87
CA TYR A 106 3.55 -8.97 19.17
C TYR A 106 4.99 -9.13 19.65
N GLY A 107 5.45 -10.38 19.78
CA GLY A 107 6.86 -10.66 20.07
C GLY A 107 7.77 -10.17 18.95
N SER A 108 8.93 -9.60 19.29
CA SER A 108 9.91 -9.07 18.31
C SER A 108 10.35 -10.10 17.27
N GLU A 109 10.44 -11.38 17.66
CA GLU A 109 10.71 -12.50 16.75
C GLU A 109 9.61 -12.64 15.68
N ARG A 110 8.34 -12.61 16.08
CA ARG A 110 7.19 -12.70 15.15
C ARG A 110 7.12 -11.51 14.21
N VAL A 111 7.47 -10.32 14.70
CA VAL A 111 7.57 -9.11 13.87
C VAL A 111 8.64 -9.27 12.81
N PHE A 112 9.82 -9.76 13.18
CA PHE A 112 10.91 -10.00 12.24
C PHE A 112 10.52 -11.04 11.18
N ASP A 113 9.93 -12.17 11.59
CA ASP A 113 9.45 -13.20 10.67
C ASP A 113 8.41 -12.64 9.69
N ALA A 114 7.47 -11.82 10.17
CA ALA A 114 6.48 -11.17 9.32
C ALA A 114 7.13 -10.24 8.29
N VAL A 115 8.16 -9.47 8.67
CA VAL A 115 8.94 -8.64 7.73
C VAL A 115 9.60 -9.50 6.66
N VAL A 116 10.27 -10.59 7.05
CA VAL A 116 10.97 -11.50 6.11
C VAL A 116 9.99 -12.12 5.12
N ILE A 117 8.89 -12.70 5.60
CA ILE A 117 7.91 -13.37 4.73
C ILE A 117 7.25 -12.35 3.78
N THR A 118 6.90 -11.17 4.29
CA THR A 118 6.34 -10.08 3.46
C THR A 118 7.33 -9.66 2.36
N GLY A 119 8.60 -9.50 2.70
CA GLY A 119 9.66 -9.17 1.74
C GLY A 119 9.81 -10.23 0.65
N ILE A 120 9.80 -11.51 1.03
CA ILE A 120 9.86 -12.64 0.08
C ILE A 120 8.65 -12.63 -0.87
N ILE A 121 7.43 -12.51 -0.34
CA ILE A 121 6.21 -12.46 -1.15
C ILE A 121 6.27 -11.28 -2.12
N THR A 122 6.62 -10.09 -1.62
CA THR A 122 6.72 -8.88 -2.44
C THR A 122 7.71 -9.08 -3.58
N LEU A 123 8.91 -9.60 -3.29
CA LEU A 123 9.93 -9.86 -4.30
C LEU A 123 9.47 -10.87 -5.36
N LEU A 124 8.88 -11.99 -4.93
CA LEU A 124 8.36 -13.02 -5.83
C LEU A 124 7.26 -12.46 -6.74
N MET A 125 6.34 -11.67 -6.19
CA MET A 125 5.27 -11.05 -6.96
C MET A 125 5.80 -10.00 -7.95
N MET A 126 6.78 -9.18 -7.56
CA MET A 126 7.42 -8.23 -8.48
C MET A 126 8.16 -8.94 -9.62
N ILE A 127 8.87 -10.04 -9.35
CA ILE A 127 9.53 -10.87 -10.38
C ILE A 127 8.48 -11.48 -11.31
N ALA A 128 7.43 -12.10 -10.77
CA ALA A 128 6.37 -12.73 -11.54
C ALA A 128 5.62 -11.71 -12.41
N ALA A 129 5.32 -10.53 -11.87
CA ALA A 129 4.66 -9.45 -12.60
C ALA A 129 5.56 -8.81 -13.66
N GLY A 130 6.87 -8.75 -13.43
CA GLY A 130 7.84 -8.33 -14.44
C GLY A 130 7.93 -9.33 -15.61
N ALA A 131 7.87 -10.63 -15.31
CA ALA A 131 7.92 -11.69 -16.32
C ALA A 131 6.60 -11.84 -17.11
N PHE A 132 5.45 -11.70 -16.44
CA PHE A 132 4.13 -11.95 -17.02
C PHE A 132 3.14 -10.77 -16.80
N PRO A 133 3.47 -9.53 -17.20
CA PRO A 133 2.70 -8.34 -16.85
C PRO A 133 1.26 -8.37 -17.38
N HIS A 134 1.04 -9.00 -18.53
CA HIS A 134 -0.26 -9.11 -19.18
C HIS A 134 -1.31 -9.89 -18.36
N ILE A 135 -0.89 -10.83 -17.50
CA ILE A 135 -1.79 -11.57 -16.62
C ILE A 135 -2.30 -10.62 -15.53
N PHE A 136 -1.37 -9.96 -14.85
CA PHE A 136 -1.65 -9.06 -13.74
C PHE A 136 -2.51 -7.87 -14.17
N LEU A 137 -2.16 -7.21 -15.29
CA LEU A 137 -2.93 -6.06 -15.80
C LEU A 137 -4.40 -6.37 -16.10
N LYS A 138 -4.75 -7.63 -16.40
CA LYS A 138 -6.14 -8.06 -16.63
C LYS A 138 -6.92 -8.29 -15.34
N MET A 139 -6.24 -8.51 -14.22
CA MET A 139 -6.85 -8.87 -12.93
C MET A 139 -7.45 -7.68 -12.17
N GLY A 140 -7.14 -6.43 -12.54
CA GLY A 140 -7.52 -5.25 -11.76
C GLY A 140 -9.01 -5.17 -11.36
N ARG A 141 -9.94 -5.51 -12.27
CA ARG A 141 -11.38 -5.54 -11.95
C ARG A 141 -11.73 -6.64 -10.96
N ALA A 142 -11.17 -7.84 -11.14
CA ALA A 142 -11.40 -8.96 -10.26
C ALA A 142 -10.86 -8.66 -8.85
N LEU A 143 -9.63 -8.16 -8.76
CA LEU A 143 -9.03 -7.75 -7.49
C LEU A 143 -9.89 -6.71 -6.76
N PHE A 144 -10.39 -5.70 -7.47
CA PHE A 144 -11.27 -4.67 -6.90
C PHE A 144 -12.57 -5.22 -6.30
N PHE A 145 -13.28 -6.09 -7.03
CA PHE A 145 -14.50 -6.68 -6.50
C PHE A 145 -14.21 -7.66 -5.35
N THR A 146 -13.12 -8.41 -5.42
CA THR A 146 -12.70 -9.29 -4.32
C THR A 146 -12.36 -8.49 -3.07
N LEU A 147 -11.68 -7.34 -3.20
CA LEU A 147 -11.38 -6.46 -2.07
C LEU A 147 -12.66 -5.98 -1.37
N ILE A 148 -13.65 -5.53 -2.13
CA ILE A 148 -14.95 -5.12 -1.57
C ILE A 148 -15.63 -6.30 -0.87
N ALA A 149 -15.65 -7.48 -1.51
CA ALA A 149 -16.26 -8.67 -0.93
C ALA A 149 -15.59 -9.09 0.38
N VAL A 150 -14.25 -9.14 0.41
CA VAL A 150 -13.48 -9.48 1.61
C VAL A 150 -13.71 -8.44 2.70
N PHE A 151 -13.70 -7.14 2.38
CA PHE A 151 -13.98 -6.08 3.33
C PHE A 151 -15.37 -6.21 3.97
N VAL A 152 -16.42 -6.48 3.17
CA VAL A 152 -17.78 -6.68 3.67
C VAL A 152 -17.89 -7.94 4.55
N VAL A 153 -17.25 -9.04 4.13
CA VAL A 153 -17.22 -10.28 4.91
C VAL A 153 -16.50 -10.08 6.25
N GLU A 154 -15.36 -9.40 6.24
CA GLU A 154 -14.59 -9.11 7.45
C GLU A 154 -15.40 -8.23 8.41
N LEU A 155 -16.06 -7.18 7.91
CA LEU A 155 -16.95 -6.34 8.69
C LEU A 155 -18.09 -7.16 9.32
N PHE A 156 -18.69 -8.05 8.54
CA PHE A 156 -19.74 -8.95 9.04
C PHE A 156 -19.21 -9.89 10.13
N CYS A 157 -18.06 -10.53 9.94
CA CYS A 157 -17.47 -11.44 10.93
C CYS A 157 -17.14 -10.72 12.24
N VAL A 158 -16.54 -9.53 12.17
CA VAL A 158 -16.16 -8.77 13.36
C VAL A 158 -17.39 -8.19 14.08
N PHE A 159 -18.31 -7.52 13.37
CA PHE A 159 -19.43 -6.81 14.00
C PHE A 159 -20.66 -7.67 14.28
N VAL A 160 -20.93 -8.71 13.48
CA VAL A 160 -22.13 -9.56 13.65
C VAL A 160 -21.78 -10.85 14.38
N MET A 161 -20.67 -11.51 14.00
CA MET A 161 -20.29 -12.77 14.63
C MET A 161 -19.39 -12.59 15.86
N GLY A 162 -18.78 -11.42 16.03
CA GLY A 162 -17.82 -11.15 17.11
C GLY A 162 -16.60 -12.07 17.07
N ARG A 163 -16.24 -12.58 15.88
CA ARG A 163 -15.17 -13.56 15.70
C ARG A 163 -14.26 -13.17 14.56
N ASP A 164 -12.98 -13.42 14.77
CA ASP A 164 -11.96 -13.26 13.76
C ASP A 164 -11.46 -14.63 13.28
N PHE A 165 -11.54 -14.89 11.97
CA PHE A 165 -11.20 -16.18 11.37
C PHE A 165 -9.85 -16.12 10.66
N ALA A 166 -8.93 -17.00 11.04
CA ALA A 166 -7.60 -17.10 10.41
C ALA A 166 -7.65 -17.30 8.89
N VAL A 167 -8.70 -17.93 8.35
CA VAL A 167 -8.89 -18.12 6.90
C VAL A 167 -9.01 -16.78 6.17
N ILE A 168 -9.64 -15.77 6.78
CA ILE A 168 -9.74 -14.42 6.21
C ILE A 168 -8.34 -13.84 6.06
N ASP A 169 -7.46 -14.10 7.02
CA ASP A 169 -6.09 -13.60 6.97
C ASP A 169 -5.32 -14.13 5.75
N TYR A 170 -5.40 -15.43 5.49
CA TYR A 170 -4.78 -16.04 4.31
C TYR A 170 -5.37 -15.51 2.99
N VAL A 171 -6.69 -15.29 2.94
CA VAL A 171 -7.35 -14.71 1.76
C VAL A 171 -6.88 -13.28 1.51
N VAL A 172 -6.76 -12.47 2.56
CA VAL A 172 -6.27 -11.09 2.48
C VAL A 172 -4.81 -11.07 2.01
N VAL A 173 -3.94 -11.94 2.54
CA VAL A 173 -2.54 -12.06 2.07
C VAL A 173 -2.50 -12.41 0.59
N LEU A 174 -3.29 -13.38 0.12
CA LEU A 174 -3.34 -13.76 -1.29
C LEU A 174 -3.84 -12.60 -2.18
N LEU A 175 -4.89 -11.91 -1.73
CA LEU A 175 -5.47 -10.77 -2.43
C LEU A 175 -4.44 -9.65 -2.61
N PHE A 176 -3.78 -9.21 -1.53
CA PHE A 176 -2.80 -8.14 -1.59
C PHE A 176 -1.50 -8.57 -2.29
N SER A 177 -1.14 -9.86 -2.26
CA SER A 177 -0.07 -10.38 -3.12
C SER A 177 -0.41 -10.17 -4.60
N GLY A 178 -1.66 -10.44 -4.98
CA GLY A 178 -2.18 -10.15 -6.32
C GLY A 178 -2.14 -8.66 -6.68
N TYR A 179 -2.45 -7.78 -5.72
CA TYR A 179 -2.36 -6.33 -5.89
C TYR A 179 -0.91 -5.86 -6.09
N ILE A 180 0.07 -6.34 -5.33
CA ILE A 180 1.50 -6.04 -5.56
C ILE A 180 1.89 -6.35 -7.01
N GLY A 181 1.49 -7.53 -7.51
CA GLY A 181 1.77 -7.90 -8.89
C GLY A 181 1.05 -7.01 -9.92
N TYR A 182 -0.21 -6.67 -9.67
CA TYR A 182 -0.98 -5.74 -10.50
C TYR A 182 -0.38 -4.34 -10.53
N ASP A 183 0.00 -3.82 -9.38
CA ASP A 183 0.48 -2.45 -9.20
C ASP A 183 1.91 -2.31 -9.72
N TRP A 184 2.76 -3.33 -9.55
CA TRP A 184 4.07 -3.39 -10.22
C TRP A 184 3.94 -3.48 -11.74
N ALA A 185 3.07 -4.34 -12.26
CA ALA A 185 2.83 -4.43 -13.71
C ALA A 185 2.29 -3.10 -14.27
N ARG A 186 1.40 -2.42 -13.52
CA ARG A 186 0.84 -1.12 -13.88
C ARG A 186 1.89 -0.01 -13.87
N ALA A 187 2.75 0.03 -12.85
CA ALA A 187 3.84 1.00 -12.74
C ALA A 187 4.77 0.98 -13.96
N ASN A 188 5.09 -0.21 -14.47
CA ASN A 188 5.94 -0.38 -15.64
C ASN A 188 5.30 0.08 -16.97
N VAL A 189 3.98 0.27 -17.00
CA VAL A 189 3.24 0.78 -18.17
C VAL A 189 3.03 2.29 -18.11
N TYR A 190 3.09 2.90 -16.92
CA TYR A 190 2.91 4.33 -16.77
C TYR A 190 4.05 5.13 -17.40
N PRO A 191 3.77 6.37 -17.86
CA PRO A 191 4.82 7.30 -18.25
C PRO A 191 5.82 7.46 -17.12
N ARG A 192 7.11 7.32 -17.42
CA ARG A 192 8.20 7.32 -16.43
C ARG A 192 8.48 8.73 -15.95
N THR A 193 7.65 9.23 -15.04
CA THR A 193 7.79 10.53 -14.39
C THR A 193 8.03 10.32 -12.89
N VAL A 194 8.60 11.33 -12.21
CA VAL A 194 8.82 11.26 -10.76
C VAL A 194 7.49 11.09 -10.01
N ASN A 195 6.44 11.79 -10.42
CA ASN A 195 5.13 11.71 -9.77
C ASN A 195 4.55 10.30 -9.89
N ASN A 196 4.59 9.71 -11.09
CA ASN A 196 4.08 8.36 -11.30
C ASN A 196 4.93 7.32 -10.54
N ALA A 197 6.21 7.59 -10.28
CA ALA A 197 7.05 6.72 -9.46
C ALA A 197 6.61 6.79 -7.99
N ILE A 198 6.35 8.00 -7.48
CA ILE A 198 5.86 8.19 -6.10
C ILE A 198 4.46 7.58 -5.93
N ASP A 199 3.54 7.80 -6.88
CA ASP A 199 2.20 7.21 -6.86
C ASP A 199 2.26 5.69 -6.88
N SER A 200 3.12 5.12 -7.73
CA SER A 200 3.32 3.66 -7.76
C SER A 200 3.94 3.13 -6.46
N ALA A 201 4.81 3.91 -5.82
CA ALA A 201 5.36 3.55 -4.52
C ALA A 201 4.30 3.60 -3.41
N VAL A 202 3.37 4.56 -3.44
CA VAL A 202 2.24 4.64 -2.51
C VAL A 202 1.36 3.40 -2.61
N ASP A 203 0.98 3.03 -3.83
CA ASP A 203 0.17 1.86 -4.13
C ASP A 203 0.83 0.58 -3.59
N LEU A 204 2.11 0.35 -3.96
CA LEU A 204 2.89 -0.80 -3.49
C LEU A 204 3.08 -0.79 -1.97
N TYR A 205 3.36 0.36 -1.36
CA TYR A 205 3.56 0.48 0.08
C TYR A 205 2.31 0.03 0.85
N MET A 206 1.13 0.46 0.41
CA MET A 206 -0.13 0.11 1.04
C MET A 206 -0.39 -1.40 0.97
N ASP A 207 -0.13 -2.03 -0.18
CA ASP A 207 -0.26 -3.47 -0.31
C ASP A 207 0.72 -4.23 0.59
N ILE A 208 1.98 -3.80 0.61
CA ILE A 208 3.04 -4.41 1.42
C ILE A 208 2.70 -4.34 2.91
N ILE A 209 2.24 -3.19 3.41
CA ILE A 209 1.87 -3.07 4.83
C ILE A 209 0.64 -3.91 5.16
N ASN A 210 -0.34 -3.99 4.27
CA ASN A 210 -1.51 -4.86 4.47
C ASN A 210 -1.11 -6.34 4.56
N ILE A 211 -0.18 -6.81 3.72
CA ILE A 211 0.39 -8.15 3.85
C ILE A 211 1.12 -8.30 5.18
N PHE A 212 1.97 -7.35 5.53
CA PHE A 212 2.76 -7.40 6.76
C PHE A 212 1.90 -7.56 8.01
N ILE A 213 0.91 -6.67 8.20
CA ILE A 213 -0.02 -6.73 9.34
C ILE A 213 -0.74 -8.07 9.35
N ARG A 214 -1.09 -8.59 8.17
CA ARG A 214 -1.87 -9.83 8.09
C ARG A 214 -1.05 -11.08 8.34
N ILE A 215 0.18 -11.14 7.86
CA ILE A 215 1.13 -12.20 8.21
C ILE A 215 1.43 -12.16 9.70
N LEU A 216 1.62 -10.97 10.26
CA LEU A 216 1.84 -10.82 11.69
C LEU A 216 0.67 -11.37 12.52
N SER A 217 -0.57 -11.10 12.11
CA SER A 217 -1.77 -11.69 12.71
C SER A 217 -1.77 -13.23 12.62
N ILE A 218 -1.46 -13.79 11.44
CA ILE A 218 -1.37 -15.24 11.23
C ILE A 218 -0.33 -15.87 12.16
N LEU A 219 0.86 -15.28 12.22
CA LEU A 219 1.94 -15.76 13.09
C LEU A 219 1.49 -15.71 14.54
N ASN A 220 0.85 -14.64 15.00
CA ASN A 220 0.43 -14.53 16.40
C ASN A 220 -0.60 -15.58 16.85
N ARG A 221 -1.37 -16.14 15.91
CA ARG A 221 -2.35 -17.21 16.21
C ARG A 221 -1.71 -18.60 16.36
N GLN A 222 -0.44 -18.77 15.98
CA GLN A 222 0.30 -20.03 16.03
C GLN A 222 1.25 -20.08 17.22
#